data_AF-A0A6H9YUI3-F1
#
_entry.id   AF-A0A6H9YUI3-F1
#
_cell.length_a   1.000
_cell.length_b   1.000
_cell.length_c   1.000
_cell.angle_alpha   90.00
_cell.angle_beta   90.00
_cell.angle_gamma   90.00
#
_symmetry.space_group_name_H-M   'P 1'
#
loop_
_entity.id
_entity.type
_entity.pdbx_description
1 polymer ?
#
loop_
_entity_poly.entity_id
_entity_poly.type
_entity_poly.pdbx_seq_one_letter_code
_entity_poly.pdbx_strand_id
1 'polypeptide(L)'
;MNIEVNVNDITLDSVIDGDDEGAVRLREIIGVKLAHQIIGSDAWPTLSKRITDIRDEEIRKLVLPAITKAFESPLQKTNNWGDPVGEPVTLRDVIVQEARKILNGTRDRYDARTEPLGRKLIREMVEREIRKELANAINAEREKVVAAVRAQAADLIAKAVAQGVGA
;
A
#
# COMPACT_ATOMS: atom_id res chain seq x y z
N MET A 1 -41.18 44.40 -22.95
CA MET A 1 -40.06 44.86 -22.11
C MET A 1 -38.95 43.85 -22.29
N ASN A 2 -37.91 44.20 -23.06
CA ASN A 2 -36.79 43.30 -23.31
C ASN A 2 -35.74 43.52 -22.23
N ILE A 3 -35.38 42.46 -21.51
CA ILE A 3 -34.25 42.46 -20.58
C ILE A 3 -33.11 41.76 -21.32
N GLU A 4 -32.10 42.54 -21.68
CA GLU A 4 -30.88 42.04 -22.30
C GLU A 4 -29.88 41.74 -21.18
N VAL A 5 -29.74 40.46 -20.83
CA VAL A 5 -28.80 40.03 -19.77
C VAL A 5 -27.46 39.75 -20.42
N ASN A 6 -26.46 40.58 -20.11
CA ASN A 6 -25.10 40.45 -20.63
C ASN A 6 -24.22 39.69 -19.62
N VAL A 7 -23.79 38.48 -19.98
CA VAL A 7 -23.22 37.47 -19.06
C VAL A 7 -21.70 37.31 -19.29
N ASN A 8 -20.95 38.41 -19.32
CA ASN A 8 -19.54 38.34 -19.72
C ASN A 8 -18.55 38.04 -18.58
N ASP A 9 -18.96 38.06 -17.30
CA ASP A 9 -18.03 37.92 -16.15
C ASP A 9 -18.54 36.99 -15.03
N ILE A 10 -19.24 35.91 -15.38
CA ILE A 10 -19.57 34.87 -14.39
C ILE A 10 -18.36 33.96 -14.17
N THR A 11 -17.69 34.12 -13.04
CA THR A 11 -16.61 33.23 -12.57
C THR A 11 -17.14 32.18 -11.58
N LEU A 12 -16.37 31.12 -11.32
CA LEU A 12 -16.75 30.04 -10.38
C LEU A 12 -16.94 30.54 -8.93
N ASP A 13 -16.38 31.70 -8.61
CA ASP A 13 -16.53 32.36 -7.31
C ASP A 13 -17.70 33.33 -7.24
N SER A 14 -18.45 33.47 -8.34
CA SER A 14 -19.65 34.30 -8.35
C SER A 14 -20.69 33.74 -7.38
N VAL A 15 -21.31 34.65 -6.63
CA VAL A 15 -22.34 34.34 -5.64
C VAL A 15 -23.69 34.50 -6.32
N ILE A 16 -24.52 33.46 -6.24
CA ILE A 16 -25.92 33.52 -6.66
C ILE A 16 -26.75 33.70 -5.40
N ASP A 17 -27.69 34.65 -5.43
CA ASP A 17 -28.67 34.83 -4.37
C ASP A 17 -29.64 33.64 -4.43
N GLY A 18 -29.58 32.78 -3.41
CA GLY A 18 -30.47 31.63 -3.28
C GLY A 18 -31.73 32.04 -2.54
N ASP A 19 -32.89 31.79 -3.12
CA ASP A 19 -34.19 32.34 -2.69
C ASP A 19 -34.61 32.04 -1.23
N ASP A 20 -33.90 31.18 -0.47
CA ASP A 20 -34.22 30.92 0.95
C ASP A 20 -33.07 30.39 1.85
N GLU A 21 -31.86 30.11 1.34
CA GLU A 21 -30.75 29.48 2.13
C GLU A 21 -29.46 30.33 2.20
N GLY A 22 -29.53 31.58 1.73
CA GLY A 22 -28.39 32.50 1.71
C GLY A 22 -27.52 32.36 0.46
N ALA A 23 -26.49 33.20 0.39
CA ALA A 23 -25.58 33.31 -0.74
C ALA A 23 -24.79 32.01 -1.00
N VAL A 24 -25.11 31.30 -2.09
CA VAL A 24 -24.39 30.08 -2.51
C VAL A 24 -23.46 30.40 -3.67
N ARG A 25 -22.23 29.87 -3.62
CA ARG A 25 -21.26 30.09 -4.70
C ARG A 25 -21.57 29.20 -5.90
N LEU A 26 -21.38 29.74 -7.10
CA LEU A 26 -21.62 29.03 -8.37
C LEU A 26 -20.87 27.69 -8.44
N ARG A 27 -19.62 27.62 -7.94
CA ARG A 27 -18.83 26.38 -7.87
C ARG A 27 -19.48 25.27 -7.04
N GLU A 28 -20.24 25.61 -6.00
CA GLU A 28 -20.89 24.62 -5.14
C GLU A 28 -22.09 24.01 -5.87
N ILE A 29 -22.89 24.83 -6.54
CA ILE A 29 -24.03 24.38 -7.35
C ILE A 29 -23.56 23.56 -8.56
N ILE A 30 -22.53 24.03 -9.27
CA ILE A 30 -21.93 23.30 -10.39
C ILE A 30 -21.30 22.00 -9.90
N GLY A 31 -20.59 22.04 -8.76
CA GLY A 31 -19.98 20.87 -8.14
C GLY A 31 -21.01 19.79 -7.79
N VAL A 32 -22.15 20.18 -7.21
CA VAL A 32 -23.24 19.25 -6.88
C VAL A 32 -23.89 18.67 -8.14
N LYS A 33 -24.13 19.49 -9.17
CA LYS A 33 -24.70 19.01 -10.44
C LYS A 33 -23.75 18.06 -11.18
N LEU A 34 -22.47 18.40 -11.25
CA LEU A 34 -21.45 17.53 -11.84
C LEU A 34 -21.27 16.25 -11.03
N ALA A 35 -21.26 16.34 -9.69
CA ALA A 35 -21.18 15.16 -8.84
C ALA A 35 -22.37 14.22 -9.09
N HIS A 36 -23.60 14.73 -9.12
CA HIS A 36 -24.78 13.90 -9.43
C HIS A 36 -24.71 13.24 -10.81
N GLN A 37 -24.21 13.97 -11.82
CA GLN A 37 -24.08 13.43 -13.17
C GLN A 37 -22.96 12.38 -13.28
N ILE A 38 -21.88 12.56 -12.54
CA ILE A 38 -20.73 11.66 -12.55
C ILE A 38 -21.00 10.41 -11.70
N ILE A 39 -21.69 10.52 -10.56
CA ILE A 39 -22.05 9.38 -9.69
C ILE A 39 -22.89 8.34 -10.44
N GLY A 40 -23.74 8.77 -11.37
CA GLY A 40 -24.52 7.88 -12.24
C GLY A 40 -23.77 7.32 -13.44
N SER A 41 -22.48 7.65 -13.61
CA SER A 41 -21.68 7.22 -14.77
C SER A 41 -20.77 6.03 -14.44
N ASP A 42 -20.46 5.22 -15.46
CA ASP A 42 -19.50 4.11 -15.35
C ASP A 42 -18.08 4.55 -14.96
N ALA A 43 -17.78 5.86 -15.04
CA ALA A 43 -16.49 6.43 -14.66
C ALA A 43 -16.35 6.69 -13.15
N TRP A 44 -17.45 6.63 -12.38
CA TRP A 44 -17.46 6.93 -10.95
C TRP A 44 -16.52 6.05 -10.11
N PRO A 45 -16.46 4.71 -10.29
CA PRO A 45 -15.58 3.87 -9.47
C PRO A 45 -14.10 4.23 -9.64
N THR A 46 -13.68 4.53 -10.86
CA THR A 46 -12.29 4.91 -11.17
C THR A 46 -11.96 6.29 -10.62
N LEU A 47 -12.88 7.26 -10.74
CA LEU A 47 -12.68 8.60 -10.21
C LEU A 47 -12.67 8.60 -8.67
N SER A 48 -13.60 7.89 -8.03
CA SER A 48 -13.69 7.75 -6.58
C SER A 48 -12.42 7.14 -5.99
N LYS A 49 -11.87 6.10 -6.64
CA LYS A 49 -10.57 5.54 -6.27
C LYS A 49 -9.46 6.59 -6.36
N ARG A 50 -9.38 7.31 -7.47
CA ARG A 50 -8.33 8.34 -7.67
C ARG A 50 -8.45 9.51 -6.68
N ILE A 51 -9.66 9.93 -6.34
CA ILE A 51 -9.90 10.94 -5.29
C ILE A 51 -9.42 10.42 -3.93
N THR A 52 -9.72 9.17 -3.62
CA THR A 52 -9.28 8.53 -2.37
C THR A 52 -7.75 8.46 -2.32
N ASP A 53 -7.10 8.04 -3.41
CA ASP A 53 -5.65 7.96 -3.50
C ASP A 53 -4.99 9.34 -3.29
N ILE A 54 -5.51 10.39 -3.94
CA ILE A 54 -5.03 11.76 -3.77
C ILE A 54 -5.22 12.24 -2.33
N ARG A 55 -6.41 12.03 -1.76
CA ARG A 55 -6.71 12.42 -0.38
C ARG A 55 -5.76 11.74 0.60
N ASP A 56 -5.55 10.43 0.44
CA ASP A 56 -4.68 9.66 1.32
C ASP A 56 -3.22 10.09 1.17
N GLU A 57 -2.79 10.48 -0.03
CA GLU A 57 -1.45 11.04 -0.27
C GLU A 57 -1.26 12.42 0.37
N GLU A 58 -2.25 13.31 0.27
CA GLU A 58 -2.22 14.63 0.92
C GLU A 58 -2.28 14.53 2.45
N ILE A 59 -3.15 13.66 2.99
CA ILE A 59 -3.17 13.34 4.42
C ILE A 59 -1.80 12.81 4.85
N ARG A 60 -1.21 11.89 4.08
CA ARG A 60 0.13 11.37 4.38
C ARG A 60 1.17 12.49 4.40
N LYS A 61 1.18 13.41 3.43
CA LYS A 61 2.12 14.55 3.41
C LYS A 61 1.99 15.46 4.63
N LEU A 62 0.76 15.69 5.11
CA LEU A 62 0.52 16.54 6.28
C LEU A 62 0.82 15.83 7.61
N VAL A 63 0.47 14.55 7.71
CA VAL A 63 0.57 13.78 8.94
C VAL A 63 1.98 13.23 9.16
N LEU A 64 2.70 12.87 8.09
CA LEU A 64 4.04 12.28 8.20
C LEU A 64 5.02 13.20 8.96
N PRO A 65 5.11 14.52 8.71
CA PRO A 65 5.95 15.41 9.51
C PRO A 65 5.56 15.45 10.99
N ALA A 66 4.26 15.44 11.30
CA ALA A 66 3.78 15.43 12.69
C ALA A 66 4.13 14.12 13.40
N ILE A 67 3.99 13.00 12.70
CA ILE A 67 4.42 11.68 13.20
C ILE A 67 5.94 11.66 13.41
N THR A 68 6.74 12.04 12.40
CA THR A 68 8.20 12.09 12.52
C THR A 68 8.64 12.94 13.71
N LYS A 69 8.03 14.12 13.89
CA LYS A 69 8.29 14.98 15.04
C LYS A 69 7.94 14.29 16.37
N ALA A 70 6.82 13.57 16.43
CA ALA A 70 6.45 12.81 17.62
C ALA A 70 7.42 11.65 17.90
N PHE A 71 7.98 11.02 16.86
CA PHE A 71 8.97 9.96 17.00
C PHE A 71 10.32 10.46 17.49
N GLU A 72 10.72 11.68 17.12
CA GLU A 72 11.98 12.32 17.50
C GLU A 72 11.89 13.10 18.82
N SER A 73 10.68 13.40 19.28
CA SER A 73 10.47 14.14 20.53
C SER A 73 10.97 13.34 21.73
N PRO A 74 11.75 13.96 22.63
CA PRO A 74 12.21 13.28 23.85
C PRO A 74 11.01 13.02 24.77
N LEU A 75 10.83 11.76 25.16
CA LEU A 75 9.87 11.32 26.16
C LEU A 75 10.60 10.97 27.45
N GLN A 76 10.18 11.59 28.54
CA GLN A 76 10.70 11.25 29.85
C GLN A 76 9.77 10.25 30.52
N LYS A 77 10.32 9.11 30.97
CA LYS A 77 9.55 8.13 31.73
C LYS A 77 9.19 8.73 33.08
N THR A 78 7.98 8.48 33.55
CA THR A 78 7.55 8.87 34.90
C THR A 78 7.41 7.63 35.78
N ASN A 79 7.64 7.78 37.08
CA ASN A 79 7.32 6.75 38.06
C ASN A 79 5.80 6.70 38.34
N ASN A 80 5.36 5.82 39.24
CA ASN A 80 3.95 5.68 39.63
C ASN A 80 3.36 6.93 40.31
N TRP A 81 4.21 7.89 40.72
CA TRP A 81 3.84 9.15 41.36
C TRP A 81 3.93 10.35 40.41
N GLY A 82 4.32 10.13 39.14
CA GLY A 82 4.42 11.17 38.12
C GLY A 82 5.77 11.88 38.05
N ASP A 83 6.75 11.53 38.89
CA ASP A 83 8.07 12.16 38.84
C ASP A 83 8.88 11.62 37.65
N PRO A 84 9.64 12.48 36.95
CA PRO A 84 10.52 12.04 35.87
C PRO A 84 11.63 11.13 36.39
N VAL A 85 11.83 9.99 35.73
CA VAL A 85 12.86 9.00 36.06
C VAL A 85 13.67 8.63 34.83
N GLY A 86 14.99 8.67 34.97
CA GLY A 86 15.95 8.30 33.93
C GLY A 86 16.19 9.39 32.88
N GLU A 87 17.01 9.04 31.90
CA GLU A 87 17.30 9.92 30.76
C GLU A 87 16.10 9.98 29.79
N PRO A 88 15.85 11.14 29.15
CA PRO A 88 14.85 11.25 28.10
C PRO A 88 15.15 10.28 26.95
N VAL A 89 14.15 9.50 26.54
CA VAL A 89 14.24 8.53 25.43
C VAL A 89 13.26 8.90 24.34
N THR A 90 13.56 8.61 23.08
CA THR A 90 12.61 8.86 22.00
C THR A 90 11.54 7.78 21.92
N LEU A 91 10.38 8.07 21.31
CA LEU A 91 9.36 7.04 21.06
C LEU A 91 9.94 5.89 20.22
N ARG A 92 10.86 6.20 19.29
CA ARG A 92 11.60 5.21 18.51
C ARG A 92 12.39 4.26 19.42
N ASP A 93 13.11 4.79 20.40
CA ASP A 93 13.90 3.98 21.33
C ASP A 93 13.00 3.08 22.20
N VAL A 94 11.86 3.60 22.64
CA VAL A 94 10.86 2.83 23.39
C VAL A 94 10.34 1.66 22.56
N ILE A 95 9.97 1.90 21.29
CA ILE A 95 9.50 0.86 20.38
C ILE A 95 10.59 -0.19 20.13
N VAL A 96 11.84 0.24 19.91
CA VAL A 96 12.96 -0.69 19.69
C VAL A 96 13.24 -1.52 20.95
N GLN A 97 13.19 -0.92 22.14
CA GLN A 97 13.34 -1.62 23.40
C GLN A 97 12.24 -2.67 23.59
N GLU A 98 10.99 -2.32 23.32
CA GLU A 98 9.86 -3.24 23.48
C GLU A 98 9.87 -4.35 22.42
N ALA A 99 10.21 -4.03 21.17
CA ALA A 99 10.41 -5.01 20.12
C ALA A 99 11.53 -6.00 20.50
N ARG A 100 12.65 -5.51 21.05
CA ARG A 100 13.72 -6.37 21.57
C ARG A 100 13.24 -7.26 22.71
N LYS A 101 12.42 -6.76 23.64
CA LYS A 101 11.83 -7.59 24.71
C LYS A 101 10.91 -8.68 24.16
N ILE A 102 10.11 -8.38 23.13
CA ILE A 102 9.23 -9.38 22.50
C ILE A 102 10.04 -10.42 21.74
N LEU A 103 11.06 -9.99 21.00
CA LEU A 103 11.92 -10.89 20.22
C LEU A 103 12.79 -11.77 21.10
N ASN A 104 13.33 -11.21 22.20
CA ASN A 104 14.20 -11.91 23.14
C ASN A 104 13.45 -12.49 24.34
N GLY A 105 12.13 -12.28 24.40
CA GLY A 105 11.29 -12.70 25.50
C GLY A 105 11.37 -14.21 25.68
N THR A 106 11.79 -14.65 26.86
CA THR A 106 11.69 -16.05 27.24
C THR A 106 10.23 -16.41 27.40
N ARG A 107 9.83 -17.45 26.67
CA ARG A 107 8.59 -18.22 26.77
C ARG A 107 7.88 -18.03 28.12
N ASP A 108 6.66 -17.49 28.05
CA ASP A 108 5.79 -17.40 29.22
C ASP A 108 5.58 -18.81 29.81
N ARG A 109 5.73 -18.95 31.13
CA ARG A 109 5.67 -20.27 31.80
C ARG A 109 4.32 -20.95 31.60
N TYR A 110 3.27 -20.15 31.35
CA TYR A 110 1.91 -20.64 31.14
C TYR A 110 1.64 -21.18 29.74
N ASP A 111 2.48 -20.87 28.74
CA ASP A 111 2.29 -21.37 27.37
C ASP A 111 3.54 -22.09 26.87
N ALA A 112 3.68 -23.33 27.36
CA ALA A 112 4.74 -24.24 26.96
C ALA A 112 4.53 -24.86 25.55
N ARG A 113 3.57 -24.38 24.74
CA ARG A 113 3.40 -24.90 23.36
C ARG A 113 3.71 -23.85 22.30
N THR A 114 3.75 -22.59 22.66
CA THR A 114 4.00 -21.49 21.71
C THR A 114 5.50 -21.18 21.58
N GLU A 115 5.98 -21.11 20.35
CA GLU A 115 7.37 -20.75 20.01
C GLU A 115 7.59 -19.24 20.20
N PRO A 116 8.76 -18.78 20.68
CA PRO A 116 9.07 -17.35 20.78
C PRO A 116 8.87 -16.65 19.44
N LEU A 117 8.18 -15.51 19.44
CA LEU A 117 7.86 -14.74 18.23
C LEU A 117 9.09 -14.47 17.35
N GLY A 118 10.25 -14.16 17.95
CA GLY A 118 11.49 -13.96 17.22
C GLY A 118 11.94 -15.21 16.44
N ARG A 119 11.86 -16.40 17.05
CA ARG A 119 12.20 -17.66 16.36
C ARG A 119 11.21 -18.01 15.26
N LYS A 120 9.92 -17.76 15.50
CA LYS A 120 8.87 -17.95 14.49
C LYS A 120 9.10 -17.05 13.26
N LEU A 121 9.38 -15.77 13.47
CA LEU A 121 9.64 -14.81 12.39
C LEU A 121 10.92 -15.15 11.61
N ILE A 122 12.00 -15.53 12.31
CA ILE A 122 13.24 -15.99 11.66
C ILE A 122 12.96 -17.22 10.81
N ARG A 123 12.22 -18.21 11.35
CA ARG A 123 11.85 -19.42 10.61
C ARG A 123 11.04 -19.09 9.36
N GLU A 124 10.02 -18.26 9.47
CA GLU A 124 9.17 -17.89 8.34
C GLU A 124 9.93 -17.13 7.25
N MET A 125 10.87 -16.24 7.62
CA MET A 125 11.71 -15.54 6.67
C MET A 125 12.70 -16.48 5.96
N VAL A 126 13.37 -17.35 6.72
CA VAL A 126 14.28 -18.35 6.17
C VAL A 126 13.55 -19.32 5.25
N GLU A 127 12.39 -19.81 5.65
CA GLU A 127 11.57 -20.72 4.84
C GLU A 127 11.09 -20.05 3.54
N ARG A 128 10.72 -18.76 3.60
CA ARG A 128 10.33 -18.00 2.41
C ARG A 128 11.48 -17.85 1.42
N GLU A 129 12.68 -17.49 1.89
CA GLU A 129 13.82 -17.28 1.00
C GLU A 129 14.33 -18.62 0.44
N ILE A 130 14.37 -19.69 1.25
CA ILE A 130 14.69 -21.04 0.77
C ILE A 130 13.69 -21.50 -0.29
N ARG A 131 12.38 -21.30 -0.07
CA ARG A 131 11.37 -21.67 -1.08
C ARG A 131 11.57 -20.91 -2.40
N LYS A 132 11.96 -19.64 -2.33
CA LYS A 132 12.22 -18.81 -3.50
C LYS A 132 13.47 -19.27 -4.25
N GLU A 133 14.55 -19.57 -3.53
CA GLU A 133 15.78 -20.13 -4.13
C GLU A 133 15.54 -21.52 -4.73
N LEU A 134 14.80 -22.38 -4.03
CA LEU A 134 14.44 -23.71 -4.52
C LEU A 134 13.54 -23.63 -5.76
N ALA A 135 12.57 -22.71 -5.78
CA ALA A 135 11.75 -22.48 -6.96
C ALA A 135 12.59 -22.03 -8.16
N ASN A 136 13.56 -21.15 -7.95
CA ASN A 136 14.50 -20.73 -9.00
C ASN A 136 15.36 -21.89 -9.49
N ALA A 137 15.88 -22.74 -8.59
CA ALA A 137 16.65 -23.92 -8.96
C ALA A 137 15.82 -24.96 -9.73
N ILE A 138 14.58 -25.21 -9.30
CA ILE A 138 13.65 -26.10 -10.00
C ILE A 138 13.33 -25.58 -11.39
N ASN A 139 13.10 -24.27 -11.54
CA ASN A 139 12.85 -23.67 -12.85
C ASN A 139 14.06 -23.81 -13.78
N ALA A 140 15.27 -23.57 -13.27
CA ALA A 140 16.51 -23.74 -14.04
C ALA A 140 16.72 -25.20 -14.50
N GLU A 141 16.47 -26.19 -13.64
CA GLU A 141 16.54 -27.60 -14.01
C GLU A 141 15.43 -28.01 -14.99
N ARG A 142 14.21 -27.48 -14.82
CA ARG A 142 13.12 -27.71 -15.76
C ARG A 142 13.46 -27.19 -17.16
N GLU A 143 14.10 -26.03 -17.26
CA GLU A 143 14.56 -25.49 -18.53
C GLU A 143 15.60 -26.38 -19.20
N LYS A 144 16.55 -26.94 -18.44
CA LYS A 144 17.52 -27.92 -18.97
C LYS A 144 16.84 -29.18 -19.49
N VAL A 145 15.88 -29.73 -18.74
CA VAL A 145 15.10 -30.90 -19.17
C VAL A 145 14.30 -30.59 -20.44
N VAL A 146 13.63 -29.44 -20.50
CA VAL A 146 12.89 -29.02 -21.70
C VAL A 146 13.82 -28.87 -22.90
N ALA A 147 15.01 -28.30 -22.72
CA ALA A 147 16.01 -28.19 -23.78
C ALA A 147 16.48 -29.57 -24.26
N ALA A 148 16.77 -30.50 -23.35
CA ALA A 148 17.18 -31.86 -23.69
C ALA A 148 16.07 -32.63 -24.44
N VAL A 149 14.82 -32.52 -24.01
CA VAL A 149 13.67 -33.14 -24.69
C VAL A 149 13.48 -32.55 -26.09
N ARG A 150 13.61 -31.23 -26.26
CA ARG A 150 13.53 -30.59 -27.58
C ARG A 150 14.64 -31.05 -28.52
N ALA A 151 15.87 -31.20 -28.01
CA ALA A 151 16.98 -31.71 -28.80
C ALA A 151 16.73 -33.15 -29.25
N GLN A 152 16.29 -34.04 -28.35
CA GLN A 152 15.95 -35.42 -28.70
C GLN A 152 14.77 -35.51 -29.70
N ALA A 153 13.75 -34.66 -29.55
CA ALA A 153 12.65 -34.61 -30.49
C ALA A 153 13.11 -34.16 -31.89
N ALA A 154 14.00 -33.16 -31.96
CA ALA A 154 14.59 -32.73 -33.22
C ALA A 154 15.41 -33.85 -33.88
N ASP A 155 16.20 -34.59 -33.11
CA ASP A 155 16.97 -35.74 -33.62
C ASP A 155 16.07 -36.85 -34.15
N LEU A 156 14.95 -37.14 -33.47
CA LEU A 156 13.98 -38.15 -33.92
C LEU A 156 13.26 -37.71 -35.20
N ILE A 157 12.87 -36.44 -35.30
CA ILE A 157 12.26 -35.89 -36.52
C ILE A 157 13.27 -35.94 -37.67
N ALA A 158 14.52 -35.54 -37.44
CA ALA A 158 15.57 -35.59 -38.46
C ALA A 158 15.82 -37.03 -38.96
N LYS A 159 15.85 -38.01 -38.05
CA LYS A 159 15.97 -39.44 -38.41
C LYS A 159 14.76 -39.93 -39.22
N ALA A 160 13.55 -39.57 -38.82
CA ALA A 160 12.32 -39.97 -39.52
C ALA A 160 12.24 -39.35 -40.92
N VAL A 161 12.63 -38.08 -41.08
CA VAL A 161 12.68 -37.42 -42.39
C VAL A 161 13.76 -38.04 -43.28
N ALA A 162 14.95 -38.31 -42.74
CA ALA A 162 16.02 -38.98 -43.51
C ALA A 162 15.62 -40.38 -43.99
N GLN A 163 14.85 -41.13 -43.19
CA GLN A 163 14.34 -42.45 -43.56
C GLN A 163 13.14 -42.38 -44.53
N GLY A 164 12.33 -41.32 -44.48
CA GLY A 164 11.13 -41.16 -45.31
C GLY A 164 11.35 -40.52 -46.68
N VAL A 165 12.44 -39.78 -46.88
CA VAL A 165 12.77 -39.11 -48.18
C VAL A 165 13.73 -39.95 -49.03
N GLY A 166 14.27 -41.05 -48.49
CA GLY A 166 15.14 -41.98 -49.21
C GLY A 166 14.43 -43.20 -49.83
N ALA A 167 13.10 -43.23 -49.86
CA ALA A 167 12.27 -44.28 -50.46
C ALA A 167 11.65 -43.81 -51.79
#